data_AF-A0A4R0X079-F1
#
_entry.id   AF-A0A4R0X079-F1
#
_cell.length_a   1.000
_cell.length_b   1.000
_cell.length_c   1.000
_cell.angle_alpha   90.00
_cell.angle_beta   90.00
_cell.angle_gamma   90.00
#
_symmetry.space_group_name_H-M   'P 1'
#
loop_
_entity.id
_entity.type
_entity.pdbx_description
1 polymer ?
#
loop_
_entity_poly.entity_id
_entity_poly.type
_entity_poly.pdbx_seq_one_letter_code
_entity_poly.pdbx_strand_id
1 'polypeptide(L)'
;MNDADLVAAAHAAFNPYVLEQLSSRIGLPPEAIRQVVERAAPAIVLTMMASARSADSVQRLFLVIMSTESNARIAAQLAGLTASSHGLKAVERSGHELAIRIAESREIALISDHIAALTGVPPQAAHALTDVASAVVFGAAKHHMLLEQGQFR
;
A
#
# COMPACT_ATOMS: atom_id res chain seq x y z
N MET A 1 17.84 14.40 9.01
CA MET A 1 17.19 13.09 8.83
C MET A 1 15.75 13.42 8.48
N ASN A 2 15.36 13.33 7.21
CA ASN A 2 13.94 13.49 6.87
C ASN A 2 13.24 12.25 7.43
N ASP A 3 12.27 12.44 8.30
CA ASP A 3 11.48 11.34 8.82
C ASP A 3 10.68 10.74 7.65
N ALA A 4 10.74 9.42 7.49
CA ALA A 4 10.08 8.73 6.39
C ALA A 4 8.58 8.66 6.66
N ASP A 5 7.82 9.71 6.33
CA ASP A 5 6.37 9.69 6.48
C ASP A 5 5.73 8.86 5.35
N LEU A 6 5.70 7.54 5.57
CA LEU A 6 5.11 6.57 4.64
C LEU A 6 3.60 6.78 4.44
N VAL A 7 2.91 7.28 5.46
CA VAL A 7 1.47 7.55 5.41
C VAL A 7 1.22 8.77 4.51
N ALA A 8 1.95 9.86 4.71
CA ALA A 8 1.86 11.03 3.84
C ALA A 8 2.27 10.71 2.40
N ALA A 9 3.32 9.90 2.22
CA ALA A 9 3.73 9.45 0.89
C ALA A 9 2.64 8.62 0.19
N ALA A 10 1.97 7.73 0.93
CA ALA A 10 0.84 6.98 0.41
C ALA A 10 -0.31 7.91 0.02
N HIS A 11 -0.76 8.80 0.92
CA HIS A 11 -1.83 9.74 0.65
C HIS A 11 -1.54 10.64 -0.57
N ALA A 12 -0.30 11.09 -0.73
CA ALA A 12 0.13 11.88 -1.88
C ALA A 12 0.07 11.10 -3.21
N ALA A 13 0.36 9.80 -3.18
CA ALA A 13 0.24 8.94 -4.36
C ALA A 13 -1.22 8.81 -4.82
N PHE A 14 -2.18 8.71 -3.89
CA PHE A 14 -3.62 8.73 -4.16
C PHE A 14 -4.15 10.16 -4.36
N ASN A 15 -3.52 10.90 -5.27
CA ASN A 15 -3.96 12.25 -5.64
C ASN A 15 -5.34 12.23 -6.33
N PRO A 16 -6.01 13.39 -6.51
CA PRO A 16 -7.35 13.45 -7.09
C PRO A 16 -7.49 12.74 -8.44
N TYR A 17 -6.47 12.78 -9.30
CA TYR A 17 -6.49 12.11 -10.59
C TYR A 17 -6.50 10.58 -10.46
N VAL A 18 -5.69 10.03 -9.55
CA VAL A 18 -5.69 8.59 -9.25
C VAL A 18 -7.03 8.16 -8.65
N LEU A 19 -7.61 8.95 -7.73
CA LEU A 19 -8.90 8.64 -7.12
C LEU A 19 -10.03 8.59 -8.16
N GLU A 20 -10.04 9.51 -9.14
CA GLU A 20 -11.00 9.48 -10.25
C GLU A 20 -10.83 8.25 -11.15
N GLN A 21 -9.59 7.86 -11.45
CA GLN A 21 -9.34 6.64 -12.21
C GLN A 21 -9.82 5.40 -11.46
N LEU A 22 -9.50 5.28 -10.17
CA LEU A 22 -9.95 4.19 -9.32
C LEU A 22 -11.48 4.16 -9.21
N SER A 23 -12.13 5.32 -9.10
CA SER A 23 -13.58 5.45 -9.12
C SER A 23 -14.19 4.81 -10.36
N SER A 24 -13.67 5.13 -11.54
CA SER A 24 -14.15 4.54 -12.80
C SER A 24 -13.97 3.02 -12.90
N ARG A 25 -12.97 2.46 -12.21
CA ARG A 25 -12.60 1.04 -12.28
C ARG A 25 -13.28 0.18 -11.22
N ILE A 26 -13.48 0.74 -10.04
CA ILE A 26 -14.02 0.04 -8.87
C ILE A 26 -15.53 0.27 -8.74
N GLY A 27 -16.05 1.37 -9.31
CA GLY A 27 -17.47 1.73 -9.22
C GLY A 27 -17.86 2.38 -7.89
N LEU A 28 -16.91 3.08 -7.25
CA LEU A 28 -17.11 3.79 -5.99
C LEU A 28 -16.80 5.28 -6.15
N PRO A 29 -17.48 6.17 -5.40
CA PRO A 29 -17.12 7.58 -5.38
C PRO A 29 -15.65 7.80 -4.97
N PRO A 30 -14.93 8.77 -5.56
CA PRO A 30 -13.54 9.09 -5.21
C PRO A 30 -13.33 9.32 -3.70
N GLU A 31 -14.32 9.93 -3.04
CA GLU A 31 -14.28 10.18 -1.59
C GLU A 31 -14.36 8.89 -0.77
N ALA A 32 -15.16 7.91 -1.19
CA ALA A 32 -15.23 6.60 -0.52
C ALA A 32 -13.90 5.84 -0.65
N ILE A 33 -13.27 5.93 -1.84
CA ILE A 33 -11.94 5.36 -2.08
C ILE A 33 -10.90 6.02 -1.18
N ARG A 34 -10.92 7.36 -1.09
CA ARG A 34 -10.02 8.12 -0.22
C ARG A 34 -10.13 7.68 1.23
N GLN A 35 -11.35 7.55 1.76
CA GLN A 35 -11.57 7.14 3.15
C GLN A 35 -11.00 5.74 3.46
N VAL A 36 -11.06 4.82 2.49
CA VAL A 36 -10.45 3.49 2.62
C VAL A 36 -8.92 3.60 2.67
N VAL A 37 -8.33 4.34 1.73
CA VAL A 37 -6.87 4.55 1.65
C VAL A 37 -6.33 5.22 2.92
N GLU A 38 -7.00 6.25 3.43
CA GLU A 38 -6.62 6.98 4.64
C GLU A 38 -6.57 6.08 5.90
N ARG A 39 -7.30 4.97 5.89
CA ARG A 39 -7.30 3.97 6.97
C ARG A 39 -6.34 2.82 6.68
N ALA A 40 -6.25 2.40 5.42
CA ALA A 40 -5.40 1.31 5.00
C ALA A 40 -3.91 1.66 5.18
N ALA A 41 -3.47 2.83 4.73
CA ALA A 41 -2.06 3.23 4.79
C ALA A 41 -1.46 3.14 6.20
N PRO A 42 -2.03 3.78 7.25
CA PRO A 42 -1.50 3.64 8.60
C PRO A 42 -1.66 2.22 9.17
N ALA A 43 -2.71 1.47 8.81
CA ALA A 43 -2.86 0.08 9.23
C ALA A 43 -1.73 -0.80 8.68
N ILE A 44 -1.34 -0.63 7.42
CA ILE A 44 -0.23 -1.36 6.78
C ILE A 44 1.10 -1.00 7.44
N VAL A 45 1.35 0.29 7.70
CA VAL A 45 2.55 0.73 8.43
C VAL A 45 2.59 0.09 9.83
N LEU A 46 1.47 0.05 10.54
CA LEU A 46 1.37 -0.62 11.84
C LEU A 46 1.65 -2.12 11.71
N THR A 47 1.15 -2.80 10.68
CA THR A 47 1.45 -4.21 10.40
C THR A 47 2.94 -4.43 10.14
N MET A 48 3.60 -3.56 9.38
CA MET A 48 5.05 -3.60 9.18
C MET A 48 5.79 -3.47 10.52
N MET A 49 5.42 -2.49 11.34
CA MET A 49 6.01 -2.29 12.67
C MET A 49 5.77 -3.49 13.60
N ALA A 50 4.55 -4.03 13.61
CA ALA A 50 4.18 -5.19 14.42
C ALA A 50 4.89 -6.48 13.97
N SER A 51 5.28 -6.58 12.69
CA SER A 51 6.07 -7.71 12.18
C SER A 51 7.52 -7.68 12.68
N ALA A 52 8.06 -6.50 12.99
CA ALA A 52 9.45 -6.25 13.33
C ALA A 52 9.79 -6.50 14.82
N ARG A 53 9.53 -7.72 15.33
CA ARG A 53 9.67 -8.08 16.76
C ARG A 53 11.03 -8.64 17.17
N SER A 54 11.86 -9.02 16.21
CA SER A 54 13.20 -9.60 16.38
C SER A 54 14.11 -9.24 15.22
N ALA A 55 15.43 -9.37 15.39
CA ALA A 55 16.41 -9.15 14.32
C ALA A 55 16.07 -9.94 13.04
N ASP A 56 15.72 -11.23 13.17
CA ASP A 56 15.35 -12.08 12.03
C ASP A 56 14.07 -11.60 11.33
N SER A 57 13.08 -11.12 12.10
CA SER A 57 11.85 -10.58 11.51
C SER A 57 12.07 -9.22 10.84
N VAL A 58 12.95 -8.39 11.38
CA VAL A 58 13.38 -7.12 10.75
C VAL A 58 14.13 -7.40 9.46
N GLN A 59 15.04 -8.38 9.45
CA GLN A 59 15.73 -8.79 8.23
C GLN A 59 14.75 -9.31 7.17
N ARG A 60 13.75 -10.11 7.58
CA ARG A 60 12.68 -10.54 6.67
C ARG A 60 11.88 -9.36 6.11
N LEU A 61 11.44 -8.43 6.95
CA LEU A 61 10.74 -7.21 6.52
C LEU A 61 11.59 -6.41 5.52
N PHE A 62 12.88 -6.22 5.80
CA PHE A 62 13.82 -5.56 4.88
C PHE A 62 13.87 -6.28 3.52
N LEU A 63 13.99 -7.62 3.49
CA LEU A 63 14.01 -8.38 2.25
C LEU A 63 12.69 -8.31 1.48
N VAL A 64 11.55 -8.19 2.17
CA VAL A 64 10.24 -7.95 1.54
C VAL A 64 10.20 -6.55 0.92
N ILE A 65 10.58 -5.51 1.68
CA ILE A 65 10.60 -4.13 1.17
C ILE A 65 11.53 -4.01 -0.04
N MET A 66 12.67 -4.68 -0.03
CA MET A 66 13.66 -4.61 -1.10
C MET A 66 13.37 -5.54 -2.28
N SER A 67 12.35 -6.39 -2.20
CA SER A 67 12.03 -7.39 -3.23
C SER A 67 11.59 -6.75 -4.56
N THR A 68 11.54 -7.56 -5.62
CA THR A 68 11.07 -7.14 -6.95
C THR A 68 9.60 -6.74 -6.99
N GLU A 69 8.79 -7.33 -6.11
CA GLU A 69 7.36 -7.05 -5.99
C GLU A 69 7.11 -5.64 -5.44
N SER A 70 8.03 -5.12 -4.61
CA SER A 70 7.99 -3.75 -4.12
C SER A 70 8.57 -2.77 -5.14
N ASN A 71 7.71 -1.89 -5.64
CA ASN A 71 8.05 -0.92 -6.67
C ASN A 71 8.35 0.47 -6.07
N ALA A 72 9.64 0.83 -6.00
CA ALA A 72 10.10 2.13 -5.49
C ALA A 72 9.62 3.36 -6.30
N ARG A 73 9.04 3.15 -7.48
CA ARG A 73 8.50 4.20 -8.35
C ARG A 73 6.98 4.23 -8.38
N ILE A 74 6.31 3.39 -7.57
CA ILE A 74 4.86 3.20 -7.66
C ILE A 74 4.09 4.51 -7.48
N ALA A 75 4.50 5.41 -6.58
CA ALA A 75 3.83 6.69 -6.38
C ALA A 75 3.80 7.54 -7.67
N ALA A 76 4.89 7.56 -8.44
CA ALA A 76 4.97 8.27 -9.71
C ALA A 76 4.27 7.53 -10.86
N GLN A 77 4.12 6.21 -10.76
CA GLN A 77 3.55 5.35 -11.80
C GLN A 77 2.07 5.05 -11.58
N LEU A 78 1.52 5.33 -10.39
CA LEU A 78 0.21 4.87 -9.96
C LEU A 78 -0.88 5.29 -10.94
N ALA A 79 -0.87 6.56 -11.36
CA ALA A 79 -1.78 7.10 -12.37
C ALA A 79 -1.73 6.40 -13.74
N GLY A 80 -0.57 5.86 -14.14
CA GLY A 80 -0.46 5.05 -15.35
C GLY A 80 -0.96 3.63 -15.13
N LEU A 81 -0.70 3.06 -13.96
CA LEU A 81 -1.10 1.70 -13.59
C LEU A 81 -2.63 1.60 -13.42
N THR A 82 -3.26 2.60 -12.78
CA THR A 82 -4.71 2.65 -12.55
C THR A 82 -5.52 3.05 -13.80
N ALA A 83 -4.85 3.49 -14.87
CA ALA A 83 -5.50 3.83 -16.14
C ALA A 83 -6.13 2.61 -16.84
N SER A 84 -5.74 1.38 -16.48
CA SER A 84 -6.27 0.14 -17.06
C SER A 84 -6.62 -0.89 -15.99
N SER A 85 -7.63 -1.75 -16.25
CA SER A 85 -7.97 -2.83 -15.31
C SER A 85 -6.83 -3.84 -15.13
N HIS A 86 -6.02 -4.07 -16.17
CA HIS A 86 -4.84 -4.94 -16.09
C HIS A 86 -3.76 -4.35 -15.17
N GLY A 87 -3.43 -3.07 -15.34
CA GLY A 87 -2.46 -2.38 -14.49
C GLY A 87 -2.93 -2.30 -13.04
N LEU A 88 -4.21 -1.98 -12.81
CA LEU A 88 -4.80 -2.00 -11.46
C LEU A 88 -4.69 -3.39 -10.81
N LYS A 89 -5.04 -4.45 -11.52
CA LYS A 89 -4.90 -5.82 -11.00
C LYS A 89 -3.46 -6.25 -10.72
N ALA A 90 -2.50 -5.73 -11.49
CA ALA A 90 -1.09 -5.96 -11.20
C ALA A 90 -0.65 -5.28 -9.90
N VAL A 91 -1.14 -4.07 -9.64
CA VAL A 91 -0.88 -3.34 -8.38
C VAL A 91 -1.53 -4.05 -7.19
N GLU A 92 -2.80 -4.44 -7.31
CA GLU A 92 -3.49 -5.24 -6.28
C GLU A 92 -2.68 -6.50 -5.95
N ARG A 93 -2.27 -7.28 -6.96
CA ARG A 93 -1.49 -8.50 -6.74
C ARG A 93 -0.18 -8.25 -6.01
N SER A 94 0.60 -7.27 -6.46
CA SER A 94 1.88 -6.91 -5.82
C SER A 94 1.68 -6.54 -4.35
N GLY A 95 0.67 -5.71 -4.05
CA GLY A 95 0.37 -5.31 -2.69
C GLY A 95 -0.07 -6.47 -1.80
N HIS A 96 -0.93 -7.34 -2.33
CA HIS A 96 -1.35 -8.56 -1.64
C HIS A 96 -0.16 -9.48 -1.31
N GLU A 97 0.69 -9.76 -2.31
CA GLU A 97 1.89 -10.60 -2.16
C GLU A 97 2.86 -10.03 -1.11
N LEU A 98 3.01 -8.71 -1.05
CA LEU A 98 3.84 -8.05 -0.04
C LEU A 98 3.25 -8.15 1.37
N ALA A 99 1.94 -7.92 1.51
CA ALA A 99 1.26 -7.93 2.80
C ALA A 99 1.29 -9.32 3.46
N ILE A 100 1.01 -10.39 2.70
CA ILE A 100 1.00 -11.76 3.23
C ILE A 100 2.39 -12.31 3.58
N ARG A 101 3.46 -11.63 3.18
CA ARG A 101 4.84 -12.00 3.54
C ARG A 101 5.28 -11.48 4.90
N ILE A 102 4.55 -10.52 5.46
CA ILE A 102 4.87 -9.89 6.77
C ILE A 102 3.80 -10.14 7.83
N ALA A 103 2.59 -10.57 7.43
CA ALA A 103 1.47 -10.88 8.29
C ALA A 103 0.71 -12.11 7.77
N GLU A 104 -0.04 -12.76 8.64
CA GLU A 104 -0.90 -13.87 8.20
C GLU A 104 -2.03 -13.35 7.31
N SER A 105 -2.42 -14.10 6.27
CA SER A 105 -3.50 -13.69 5.36
C SER A 105 -4.80 -13.35 6.09
N ARG A 106 -5.07 -14.02 7.22
CA ARG A 106 -6.22 -13.73 8.08
C ARG A 106 -6.14 -12.35 8.72
N GLU A 107 -4.96 -11.91 9.14
CA GLU A 107 -4.78 -10.59 9.77
C GLU A 107 -5.04 -9.47 8.77
N ILE A 108 -4.51 -9.60 7.55
CA ILE A 108 -4.77 -8.65 6.46
C ILE A 108 -6.26 -8.62 6.09
N ALA A 109 -6.91 -9.79 6.04
CA ALA A 109 -8.33 -9.85 5.76
C ALA A 109 -9.18 -9.15 6.84
N LEU A 110 -8.84 -9.34 8.12
CA LEU A 110 -9.52 -8.68 9.24
C LEU A 110 -9.35 -7.16 9.20
N ILE A 111 -8.18 -6.65 8.80
CA ILE A 111 -7.95 -5.21 8.62
C ILE A 111 -8.87 -4.65 7.54
N SER A 112 -8.89 -5.28 6.36
CA SER A 112 -9.75 -4.86 5.24
C SER A 112 -11.24 -4.93 5.58
N ASP A 113 -11.69 -5.98 6.26
CA ASP A 113 -13.09 -6.13 6.71
C ASP A 113 -13.47 -5.04 7.72
N HIS A 114 -12.55 -4.70 8.64
CA HIS A 114 -12.76 -3.60 9.57
C HIS A 114 -12.84 -2.26 8.86
N ILE A 115 -11.98 -2.01 7.85
CA ILE A 115 -12.03 -0.80 7.04
C ILE A 115 -13.35 -0.73 6.27
N ALA A 116 -13.82 -1.84 5.68
CA ALA A 116 -15.12 -1.92 5.02
C ALA A 116 -16.26 -1.53 5.95
N ALA A 117 -16.26 -2.03 7.18
CA ALA A 117 -17.26 -1.69 8.19
C ALA A 117 -17.22 -0.21 8.59
N LEU A 118 -16.03 0.40 8.67
CA LEU A 118 -15.85 1.81 9.03
C LEU A 118 -16.23 2.78 7.91
N THR A 119 -16.08 2.40 6.64
CA THR A 119 -16.33 3.28 5.48
C THR A 119 -17.66 2.99 4.79
N GLY A 120 -18.33 1.88 5.09
CA GLY A 120 -19.55 1.44 4.42
C GLY A 120 -19.32 0.94 2.99
N VAL A 121 -18.06 0.78 2.57
CA VAL A 121 -17.68 0.26 1.25
C VAL A 121 -17.84 -1.27 1.22
N PRO A 122 -18.24 -1.88 0.09
CA PRO A 122 -18.31 -3.33 -0.03
C PRO A 122 -16.96 -4.01 0.32
N PRO A 123 -16.95 -5.12 1.08
CA PRO A 123 -15.72 -5.77 1.52
C PRO A 123 -14.73 -6.02 0.38
N GLN A 124 -15.20 -6.56 -0.75
CA GLN A 124 -14.35 -6.83 -1.91
C GLN A 124 -13.57 -5.59 -2.40
N ALA A 125 -14.21 -4.41 -2.39
CA ALA A 125 -13.55 -3.18 -2.80
C ALA A 125 -12.60 -2.66 -1.72
N ALA A 126 -12.93 -2.83 -0.45
CA ALA A 126 -12.03 -2.50 0.66
C ALA A 126 -10.76 -3.38 0.64
N HIS A 127 -10.90 -4.69 0.37
CA HIS A 127 -9.76 -5.60 0.18
C HIS A 127 -8.87 -5.15 -0.97
N ALA A 128 -9.45 -4.92 -2.16
CA ALA A 128 -8.69 -4.46 -3.33
C ALA A 128 -7.96 -3.13 -3.07
N LEU A 129 -8.62 -2.16 -2.44
CA LEU A 129 -8.01 -0.87 -2.11
C LEU A 129 -6.94 -0.99 -1.02
N THR A 130 -7.09 -1.91 -0.08
CA THR A 130 -6.06 -2.21 0.94
C THR A 130 -4.84 -2.87 0.31
N ASP A 131 -5.02 -3.74 -0.68
CA ASP A 131 -3.93 -4.29 -1.47
C ASP A 131 -3.22 -3.18 -2.26
N VAL A 132 -3.94 -2.30 -2.95
CA VAL A 132 -3.33 -1.16 -3.66
C VAL A 132 -2.57 -0.24 -2.69
N ALA A 133 -3.14 0.08 -1.53
CA ALA A 133 -2.47 0.87 -0.50
C ALA A 133 -1.21 0.16 0.02
N SER A 134 -1.23 -1.17 0.15
CA SER A 134 -0.07 -1.97 0.55
C SER A 134 1.07 -1.81 -0.46
N ALA A 135 0.78 -1.98 -1.75
CA ALA A 135 1.78 -1.80 -2.80
C ALA A 135 2.43 -0.40 -2.74
N VAL A 136 1.63 0.64 -2.47
CA VAL A 136 2.09 2.02 -2.36
C VAL A 136 2.97 2.23 -1.12
N VAL A 137 2.55 1.75 0.06
CA VAL A 137 3.30 1.89 1.31
C VAL A 137 4.65 1.17 1.23
N PHE A 138 4.68 -0.07 0.73
CA PHE A 138 5.92 -0.81 0.52
C PHE A 138 6.84 -0.12 -0.51
N GLY A 139 6.26 0.39 -1.60
CA GLY A 139 7.02 1.16 -2.59
C GLY A 139 7.61 2.45 -2.03
N ALA A 140 6.87 3.18 -1.19
CA ALA A 140 7.36 4.37 -0.49
C ALA A 140 8.49 4.01 0.48
N ALA A 141 8.36 2.92 1.23
CA ALA A 141 9.42 2.42 2.12
C ALA A 141 10.69 2.08 1.34
N LYS A 142 10.57 1.35 0.22
CA LYS A 142 11.70 1.03 -0.65
C LYS A 142 12.34 2.27 -1.25
N HIS A 143 11.53 3.23 -1.70
CA HIS A 143 12.01 4.50 -2.23
C HIS A 143 12.88 5.23 -1.19
N HIS A 144 12.39 5.34 0.04
CA HIS A 144 13.13 5.99 1.13
C HIS A 144 14.45 5.27 1.42
N MET A 145 14.43 3.94 1.55
CA MET A 145 15.64 3.15 1.80
C MET A 145 16.69 3.31 0.70
N LEU A 146 16.27 3.39 -0.57
CA LEU A 146 17.18 3.61 -1.69
C LEU A 146 17.78 5.02 -1.69
N LEU A 147 17.01 6.04 -1.29
CA LEU A 147 17.52 7.40 -1.13
C LEU A 147 18.59 7.47 -0.03
N GLU A 148 18.34 6.84 1.12
CA GLU A 148 19.32 6.77 2.21
C GLU A 148 20.58 6.03 1.78
N GLN A 149 20.46 4.88 1.12
CA GLN A 149 21.63 4.14 0.58
C GLN A 149 22.44 4.96 -0.43
N GLY A 150 21.78 5.81 -1.23
CA GLY A 150 22.43 6.73 -2.17
C GLY A 150 23.16 7.89 -1.49
N GLN A 151 22.76 8.27 -0.27
CA GLN A 151 23.42 9.33 0.51
C GLN A 151 24.70 8.86 1.22
N PHE A 152 24.88 7.55 1.40
CA PHE A 152 26.08 6.95 2.01
C PHE A 152 27.13 6.49 0.96
N ARG A 153 27.00 6.92 -0.30
CA ARG A 153 28.01 6.75 -1.36
C ARG A 153 28.66 8.08 -1.71
#